data_AF-A0A376VBX2-F1
#
_entry.id   AF-A0A376VBX2-F1
#
_cell.length_a   1.000
_cell.length_b   1.000
_cell.length_c   1.000
_cell.angle_alpha   90.00
_cell.angle_beta   90.00
_cell.angle_gamma   90.00
#
_symmetry.space_group_name_H-M   'P 1'
#
loop_
_entity.id
_entity.type
_entity.pdbx_description
1 polymer ?
#
loop_
_entity_poly.entity_id
_entity_poly.type
_entity_poly.pdbx_seq_one_letter_code
_entity_poly.pdbx_strand_id
1 'polypeptide(L)'
;MTLQRGAANIAVRCASDLRIVTIGCSEHLLDKQSKWYDVPPDRPFFTVEVHGRVEINKFYDATSQEPALAARQLNRHLLLLLQQGCLPLSGINNASALSGN
;
A
#
# COMPACT_ATOMS: atom_id res chain seq x y z
N MET A 1 -10.86 6.64 -4.43
CA MET A 1 -9.63 6.11 -5.09
C MET A 1 -9.93 4.73 -5.65
N THR A 2 -9.46 4.44 -6.87
CA THR A 2 -9.47 3.09 -7.47
C THR A 2 -8.04 2.67 -7.77
N LEU A 3 -7.64 1.45 -7.36
CA LEU A 3 -6.28 0.95 -7.56
C LEU A 3 -6.22 0.01 -8.77
N GLN A 4 -5.29 0.28 -9.68
CA GLN A 4 -5.00 -0.62 -10.80
C GLN A 4 -4.31 -1.89 -10.31
N ARG A 5 -4.68 -3.04 -10.88
CA ARG A 5 -4.25 -4.37 -10.40
C ARG A 5 -2.82 -4.77 -10.79
N GLY A 6 -2.09 -3.93 -11.52
CA GLY A 6 -0.77 -4.24 -12.07
C GLY A 6 0.26 -4.65 -11.00
N ALA A 7 0.38 -3.84 -9.95
CA ALA A 7 1.32 -4.11 -8.86
C ALA A 7 1.03 -5.44 -8.16
N ALA A 8 -0.23 -5.71 -7.83
CA ALA A 8 -0.64 -6.96 -7.21
C ALA A 8 -0.41 -8.18 -8.13
N ASN A 9 -0.64 -8.02 -9.45
CA ASN A 9 -0.39 -9.08 -10.42
C ASN A 9 1.09 -9.47 -10.53
N ILE A 10 1.99 -8.49 -10.47
CA ILE A 10 3.45 -8.72 -10.50
C ILE A 10 3.87 -9.38 -9.18
N ALA A 11 3.46 -8.82 -8.04
CA ALA A 11 3.83 -9.33 -6.71
C ALA A 11 3.47 -10.82 -6.55
N VAL A 12 2.24 -11.20 -6.90
CA VAL A 12 1.76 -12.59 -6.83
C VAL A 12 2.57 -13.52 -7.73
N ARG A 13 2.74 -13.16 -9.01
CA ARG A 13 3.41 -14.05 -9.99
C ARG A 13 4.92 -14.18 -9.76
N CYS A 14 5.53 -13.15 -9.19
CA CYS A 14 6.95 -13.14 -8.87
C CYS A 14 7.25 -13.60 -7.44
N ALA A 15 6.22 -13.95 -6.64
CA ALA A 15 6.36 -14.26 -5.22
C ALA A 15 7.21 -13.20 -4.48
N SER A 16 6.91 -11.92 -4.73
CA SER A 16 7.69 -10.80 -4.20
C SER A 16 6.86 -9.94 -3.25
N ASP A 17 7.43 -9.65 -2.08
CA ASP A 17 6.82 -8.78 -1.08
C ASP A 17 6.75 -7.33 -1.56
N LEU A 18 5.72 -6.62 -1.09
CA LEU A 18 5.53 -5.21 -1.42
C LEU A 18 5.91 -4.30 -0.25
N ARG A 19 6.63 -3.21 -0.52
CA ARG A 19 6.82 -2.11 0.44
C ARG A 19 5.80 -1.03 0.16
N ILE A 20 5.04 -0.65 1.18
CA ILE A 20 4.09 0.45 1.08
C ILE A 20 4.81 1.77 1.38
N VAL A 21 4.60 2.76 0.52
CA VAL A 21 5.13 4.11 0.68
C VAL A 21 4.02 5.10 0.35
N THR A 22 3.80 6.07 1.23
CA THR A 22 2.91 7.20 0.97
C THR A 22 3.75 8.43 0.69
N ILE A 23 3.43 9.15 -0.38
CA ILE A 23 4.10 10.39 -0.75
C ILE A 23 3.05 11.49 -0.74
N GLY A 24 3.27 12.49 0.12
CA GLY A 24 2.46 13.71 0.18
C GLY A 24 3.25 14.92 -0.29
N CYS A 25 2.55 15.94 -0.76
CA CYS A 25 3.10 17.26 -1.04
C CYS A 25 2.20 18.30 -0.38
N SER A 26 2.78 19.31 0.26
CA SER A 26 2.01 20.39 0.90
C SER A 26 1.26 21.25 -0.12
N GLU A 27 1.82 21.40 -1.32
CA GLU A 27 1.26 22.23 -2.39
C GLU A 27 0.94 21.41 -3.64
N HIS A 28 -0.02 21.88 -4.41
CA HIS A 28 -0.28 21.36 -5.75
C HIS A 28 0.72 21.97 -6.75
N LEU A 29 1.61 21.14 -7.28
CA LEU A 29 2.63 21.54 -8.26
C LEU A 29 2.95 20.35 -9.18
N LEU A 30 3.24 20.65 -10.47
CA LEU A 30 3.59 19.65 -11.49
C LEU A 30 2.55 18.54 -11.67
N ASP A 31 1.28 18.82 -11.40
CA ASP A 31 0.23 17.89 -11.75
C ASP A 31 0.05 17.80 -13.28
N LYS A 32 -0.59 16.73 -13.75
CA LYS A 32 -0.72 16.45 -15.19
C LYS A 32 -1.61 17.47 -15.93
N GLN A 33 -2.46 18.19 -15.21
CA GLN A 33 -3.46 19.12 -15.75
C GLN A 33 -3.02 20.58 -15.64
N SER A 34 -2.05 20.87 -14.78
CA SER A 34 -1.48 22.19 -14.55
C SER A 34 -0.37 22.50 -15.54
N LYS A 35 -0.23 23.78 -15.88
CA LYS A 35 0.90 24.23 -16.67
C LYS A 35 2.16 24.14 -15.82
N TRP A 36 3.27 23.72 -16.42
CA TRP A 36 4.54 23.57 -15.72
C TRP A 36 5.07 24.87 -15.10
N TYR A 37 4.60 26.03 -15.57
CA TYR A 37 4.96 27.37 -15.07
C TYR A 37 4.00 27.93 -14.01
N ASP A 38 2.91 27.22 -13.69
CA ASP A 38 2.01 27.61 -12.61
C ASP A 38 2.64 27.16 -11.29
N VAL A 39 3.46 28.06 -10.72
CA VAL A 39 4.18 27.84 -9.47
C VAL A 39 3.27 28.15 -8.28
N PRO A 40 3.21 27.27 -7.24
CA PRO A 40 2.42 27.52 -6.04
C PRO A 40 2.93 28.75 -5.28
N PRO A 41 2.04 29.41 -4.50
CA PRO A 41 2.40 30.62 -3.75
C PRO A 41 3.46 30.35 -2.69
N ASP A 42 3.48 29.13 -2.14
CA ASP A 42 4.39 28.70 -1.09
C ASP A 42 5.36 27.61 -1.58
N ARG A 43 6.47 27.43 -0.85
CA ARG A 43 7.44 26.37 -1.16
C ARG A 43 6.81 25.00 -0.88
N PRO A 44 6.75 24.07 -1.87
CA PRO A 44 6.26 22.72 -1.65
C PRO A 44 7.18 21.92 -0.73
N PHE A 45 6.59 21.23 0.24
CA PHE A 45 7.26 20.24 1.08
C PHE A 45 6.76 18.84 0.76
N PHE A 46 7.70 17.94 0.46
CA PHE A 46 7.41 16.54 0.17
C PHE A 46 7.63 15.69 1.42
N THR A 47 6.64 14.90 1.78
CA THR A 47 6.73 13.94 2.88
C THR A 47 6.67 12.53 2.30
N VAL A 48 7.67 11.71 2.63
CA VAL A 48 7.75 10.31 2.21
C VAL A 48 7.69 9.43 3.45
N GLU A 49 6.62 8.66 3.56
CA GLU A 49 6.40 7.74 4.68
C GLU A 49 6.56 6.32 4.20
N VAL A 50 7.51 5.60 4.80
CA VAL A 50 7.75 4.20 4.52
C VAL A 50 7.02 3.36 5.56
N HIS A 51 6.07 2.56 5.09
CA HIS A 51 5.21 1.73 5.93
C HIS A 51 5.71 0.29 6.02
N GLY A 52 4.91 -0.57 6.64
CA GLY A 52 5.15 -2.01 6.72
C GLY A 52 5.30 -2.69 5.36
N ARG A 53 5.89 -3.87 5.39
CA ARG A 53 5.99 -4.76 4.22
C ARG A 53 4.77 -5.67 4.17
N VAL A 54 4.18 -5.82 2.99
CA VAL A 54 3.12 -6.79 2.72
C VAL A 54 3.79 -8.07 2.25
N GLU A 55 3.73 -9.10 3.10
CA GLU A 55 4.29 -10.41 2.82
C GLU A 55 3.36 -11.17 1.86
N ILE A 56 3.90 -11.58 0.70
CA ILE A 56 3.07 -12.14 -0.38
C ILE A 56 2.56 -13.55 -0.05
N ASN A 57 3.29 -14.29 0.77
CA ASN A 57 2.95 -15.64 1.22
C ASN A 57 1.63 -15.69 2.01
N LYS A 58 1.16 -14.56 2.57
CA LYS A 58 -0.16 -14.43 3.21
C LYS A 58 -1.32 -14.38 2.22
N PHE A 59 -1.04 -14.10 0.95
CA PHE A 59 -2.04 -13.88 -0.10
C PHE A 59 -1.95 -14.89 -1.23
N TYR A 60 -0.82 -15.57 -1.39
CA TYR A 60 -0.58 -16.48 -2.50
C TYR A 60 0.23 -17.69 -2.06
N ASP A 61 -0.38 -18.85 -2.26
CA ASP A 61 0.28 -20.13 -2.32
C ASP A 61 0.11 -20.71 -3.73
N ALA A 62 1.23 -20.94 -4.42
CA ALA A 62 1.26 -21.43 -5.79
C ALA A 62 0.65 -22.83 -5.95
N THR A 63 0.58 -23.62 -4.87
CA THR A 63 0.02 -24.97 -4.89
C THR A 63 -1.50 -24.99 -4.73
N SER A 64 -2.06 -23.91 -4.17
CA SER A 64 -3.43 -23.91 -3.65
C SER A 64 -4.34 -22.88 -4.31
N GLN A 65 -3.79 -21.88 -5.01
CA GLN A 65 -4.55 -20.72 -5.48
C GLN A 65 -4.25 -20.32 -6.93
N GLU A 66 -5.31 -19.91 -7.63
CA GLU A 66 -5.20 -19.27 -8.94
C GLU A 66 -4.60 -17.85 -8.80
N PRO A 67 -3.50 -17.52 -9.52
CA PRO A 67 -2.81 -16.24 -9.40
C PRO A 67 -3.71 -15.01 -9.62
N ALA A 68 -4.70 -15.13 -10.50
CA ALA A 68 -5.63 -14.04 -10.81
C ALA A 68 -6.59 -13.72 -9.64
N LEU A 69 -6.92 -14.72 -8.81
CA LEU A 69 -7.75 -14.55 -7.64
C LEU A 69 -6.94 -13.95 -6.49
N ALA A 70 -5.74 -14.48 -6.24
CA ALA A 70 -4.79 -13.93 -5.26
C ALA A 70 -4.46 -12.46 -5.55
N ALA A 71 -4.22 -12.09 -6.81
CA ALA A 71 -3.94 -10.71 -7.20
C ALA A 71 -5.13 -9.77 -6.95
N ARG A 72 -6.37 -10.25 -7.11
CA ARG A 72 -7.58 -9.46 -6.77
C ARG A 72 -7.71 -9.24 -5.27
N GLN A 73 -7.46 -10.27 -4.47
CA GLN A 73 -7.50 -10.20 -3.01
C GLN A 73 -6.42 -9.25 -2.48
N LEU A 74 -5.18 -9.40 -2.96
CA LEU A 74 -4.08 -8.49 -2.64
C LEU A 74 -4.41 -7.04 -3.04
N ASN A 75 -4.92 -6.79 -4.25
CA ASN A 75 -5.27 -5.44 -4.69
C ASN A 75 -6.35 -4.79 -3.80
N ARG A 76 -7.32 -5.58 -3.30
CA ARG A 76 -8.32 -5.10 -2.35
C ARG A 76 -7.68 -4.74 -1.01
N HIS A 77 -6.77 -5.57 -0.51
CA HIS A 77 -6.04 -5.30 0.72
C HIS A 77 -5.19 -4.02 0.61
N LEU A 78 -4.43 -3.86 -0.48
CA LEU A 78 -3.66 -2.65 -0.75
C LEU A 78 -4.53 -1.39 -0.83
N LEU A 79 -5.70 -1.49 -1.45
CA LEU A 79 -6.65 -0.38 -1.51
C LEU A 79 -7.10 0.05 -0.11
N LEU A 80 -7.43 -0.90 0.78
CA LEU A 80 -7.83 -0.61 2.15
C LEU A 80 -6.69 0.03 2.95
N LEU A 81 -5.47 -0.52 2.84
CA LEU A 81 -4.29 0.02 3.52
C LEU A 81 -4.00 1.47 3.10
N LEU A 82 -4.05 1.75 1.80
CA LEU A 82 -3.74 3.09 1.26
C LEU A 82 -4.86 4.11 1.50
N GLN A 83 -6.12 3.67 1.60
CA GLN A 83 -7.25 4.54 1.95
C GLN A 83 -7.24 4.93 3.43
N GLN A 84 -6.72 4.07 4.29
CA GLN A 84 -6.78 4.28 5.74
C GLN A 84 -5.80 5.33 6.24
N GLY A 85 -4.70 5.60 5.52
CA GLY A 85 -3.84 6.80 5.65
C GLY A 85 -3.35 7.24 7.05
N CYS A 86 -3.67 6.55 8.15
CA CYS A 86 -3.65 7.17 9.48
C CYS A 86 -3.67 6.17 10.66
N LEU A 87 -3.19 4.92 10.51
CA LEU A 87 -2.94 4.08 11.70
C LEU A 87 -1.58 3.40 11.60
N PRO A 88 -0.75 3.46 12.67
CA PRO A 88 0.45 2.65 12.73
C PRO A 88 0.01 1.18 12.72
N LEU A 89 0.45 0.42 11.71
CA LEU A 89 0.28 -1.04 11.61
C LEU A 89 1.14 -1.80 12.66
N SER A 90 1.22 -1.25 13.88
CA SER A 90 1.77 -1.95 15.04
C SER A 90 0.58 -2.46 15.85
N GLY A 91 0.34 -3.77 15.83
CA GLY A 91 -0.53 -4.38 16.85
C GLY A 91 -1.46 -5.52 16.45
N ILE A 92 -1.32 -6.18 15.30
CA ILE A 92 -2.01 -7.48 15.10
C ILE A 92 -1.06 -8.64 15.46
N ASN A 93 -0.47 -8.56 16.65
CA ASN A 93 0.18 -9.68 17.33
C ASN A 93 -0.19 -9.59 18.82
N ASN A 94 -1.39 -10.05 19.19
CA ASN A 94 -1.73 -10.36 20.59
C ASN A 94 -2.60 -11.62 20.61
N ALA A 95 -2.01 -12.73 20.17
CA ALA A 95 -2.44 -14.08 20.53
C ALA A 95 -1.47 -14.60 21.59
N SER A 96 -1.60 -14.14 22.85
CA SER A 96 -1.06 -14.77 24.07
C SER A 96 -1.18 -13.83 25.27
N ALA A 97 -2.33 -13.80 25.95
CA ALA A 97 -2.43 -13.47 27.39
C ALA A 97 -3.89 -13.57 27.91
N LEU A 98 -4.49 -14.76 27.84
CA LEU A 98 -5.55 -15.16 28.78
C LEU A 98 -5.36 -16.65 29.11
N SER A 99 -4.24 -16.93 29.76
CA SER A 99 -4.09 -18.06 30.67
C SER A 99 -3.45 -17.49 31.93
N GLY A 100 -4.20 -17.51 33.04
CA GLY A 100 -3.76 -16.94 34.30
C GLY A 100 -4.91 -16.78 35.28
N ASN A 101 -5.25 -17.91 35.91
CA ASN A 101 -6.01 -18.13 37.15
C ASN A 101 -7.42 -17.55 37.31
#